data_AF-A0A552RHI5-F1
#
_entry.id   AF-A0A552RHI5-F1
#
_cell.length_a   1.000
_cell.length_b   1.000
_cell.length_c   1.000
_cell.angle_alpha   90.00
_cell.angle_beta   90.00
_cell.angle_gamma   90.00
#
_symmetry.space_group_name_H-M   'P 1'
#
loop_
_entity.id
_entity.type
_entity.pdbx_description
1 polymer ?
#
loop_
_entity_poly.entity_id
_entity_poly.type
_entity_poly.pdbx_seq_one_letter_code
_entity_poly.pdbx_strand_id
1 'polypeptide(L)'
;MSTSTLNFNPGLNIAQPQAVSITGTGSLTGCLSQAGASGLTANYTLSGTVNGTCLLGTITLTQEITWNNGQSSTVTFSGPSVGVVGNVLVGTVQSGLFQGNLVALPNVLATTLLANPTACAAPGGLKQAQGTGAEVFTSIL
;
A
#
# COMPACT_ATOMS: atom_id res chain seq x y z
N MET A 1 -8.73 4.05 -9.93
CA MET A 1 -7.33 3.64 -10.15
C MET A 1 -6.46 4.28 -9.08
N SER A 2 -5.51 3.51 -8.53
CA SER A 2 -4.51 3.95 -7.57
C SER A 2 -3.13 3.93 -8.25
N THR A 3 -2.31 4.94 -7.98
CA THR A 3 -0.89 4.96 -8.33
C THR A 3 -0.07 5.25 -7.08
N SER A 4 1.00 4.48 -6.86
CA SER A 4 1.74 4.51 -5.60
C SER A 4 3.24 4.39 -5.80
N THR A 5 3.99 5.11 -4.98
CA THR A 5 5.44 4.96 -4.81
C THR A 5 5.75 4.68 -3.35
N LEU A 6 6.50 3.62 -3.09
CA LEU A 6 6.99 3.24 -1.77
C LEU A 6 8.52 3.33 -1.74
N ASN A 7 9.07 3.83 -0.65
CA ASN A 7 10.50 3.87 -0.38
C ASN A 7 10.80 3.05 0.87
N PHE A 8 11.95 2.36 0.84
CA PHE A 8 12.38 1.41 1.86
C PHE A 8 13.72 1.87 2.44
N ASN A 9 13.81 1.93 3.77
CA ASN A 9 15.05 2.25 4.46
C ASN A 9 15.25 1.38 5.73
N PRO A 10 16.27 0.50 5.79
CA PRO A 10 17.15 0.11 4.67
C PRO A 10 16.39 -0.58 3.53
N GLY A 11 17.03 -0.81 2.38
CA GLY A 11 16.37 -1.49 1.26
C GLY A 11 16.00 -2.95 1.57
N LEU A 12 14.89 -3.44 1.00
CA LEU A 12 14.44 -4.82 1.20
C LEU A 12 15.40 -5.81 0.55
N ASN A 13 15.85 -6.80 1.32
CA ASN A 13 16.82 -7.80 0.90
C ASN A 13 16.16 -9.17 0.75
N ILE A 14 16.66 -9.99 -0.17
CA ILE A 14 16.16 -11.35 -0.40
C ILE A 14 16.73 -12.40 0.58
N ALA A 15 17.95 -12.20 1.07
CA ALA A 15 18.72 -13.20 1.81
C ALA A 15 18.50 -13.13 3.33
N GLN A 16 18.37 -11.94 3.91
CA GLN A 16 18.27 -11.77 5.36
C GLN A 16 17.02 -10.99 5.77
N PRO A 17 16.17 -11.54 6.66
CA PRO A 17 15.08 -10.80 7.26
C PRO A 17 15.58 -9.61 8.07
N GLN A 18 14.95 -8.45 7.91
CA GLN A 18 15.28 -7.25 8.67
C GLN A 18 14.05 -6.35 8.84
N ALA A 19 14.10 -5.47 9.84
CA ALA A 19 13.13 -4.40 9.98
C ALA A 19 13.47 -3.27 8.99
N VAL A 20 12.50 -2.90 8.17
CA VAL A 20 12.61 -1.85 7.15
C VAL A 20 11.52 -0.83 7.37
N SER A 21 11.90 0.44 7.46
CA SER A 21 10.96 1.55 7.45
C SER A 21 10.44 1.78 6.04
N ILE A 22 9.14 2.01 5.94
CA ILE A 22 8.44 2.29 4.68
C ILE A 22 7.90 3.71 4.75
N THR A 23 8.11 4.47 3.69
CA THR A 23 7.37 5.70 3.41
C THR A 23 6.81 5.62 2.00
N GLY A 24 5.74 6.34 1.72
CA GLY A 24 5.18 6.34 0.38
C GLY A 24 4.20 7.46 0.14
N THR A 25 3.88 7.63 -1.12
CA THR A 25 2.86 8.55 -1.60
C THR A 25 2.08 7.91 -2.72
N GLY A 26 0.89 8.42 -2.95
CA GLY A 26 0.10 8.02 -4.10
C GLY A 26 -1.14 8.86 -4.29
N SER A 27 -1.91 8.48 -5.30
CA SER A 27 -3.16 9.14 -5.65
C SER A 27 -4.22 8.12 -6.04
N LEU A 28 -5.47 8.47 -5.73
CA LEU A 28 -6.67 7.75 -6.09
C LEU A 28 -7.44 8.60 -7.09
N THR A 29 -7.67 8.07 -8.28
CA THR A 29 -8.42 8.73 -9.36
C THR A 29 -9.56 7.86 -9.84
N GLY A 30 -10.64 8.46 -10.32
CA GLY A 30 -11.80 7.72 -10.83
C GLY A 30 -12.41 6.78 -9.79
N CYS A 31 -12.54 7.23 -8.54
CA CYS A 31 -13.22 6.44 -7.52
C CYS A 31 -14.70 6.29 -7.91
N LEU A 32 -15.11 5.02 -8.06
CA LEU A 32 -16.50 4.64 -8.31
C LEU A 32 -17.04 4.11 -6.99
N SER A 33 -17.89 4.88 -6.31
CA SER A 33 -18.60 4.35 -5.15
C SER A 33 -19.86 3.63 -5.63
N GLN A 34 -20.14 2.43 -5.08
CA GLN A 34 -21.42 1.75 -5.29
C GLN A 34 -22.62 2.58 -4.76
N ALA A 35 -22.34 3.57 -3.91
CA ALA A 35 -23.32 4.49 -3.30
C ALA A 35 -23.50 5.82 -4.06
N GLY A 36 -22.95 5.97 -5.28
CA GLY A 36 -23.21 7.14 -6.14
C GLY A 36 -22.30 8.36 -5.93
N ALA A 37 -21.23 8.26 -5.14
CA ALA A 37 -20.18 9.28 -5.07
C ALA A 37 -19.22 9.10 -6.26
N SER A 38 -19.64 9.57 -7.43
CA SER A 38 -18.78 9.67 -8.61
C SER A 38 -17.91 10.93 -8.53
N GLY A 39 -16.64 10.81 -8.89
CA GLY A 39 -15.73 11.97 -8.98
C GLY A 39 -14.92 12.27 -7.71
N LEU A 40 -14.93 11.38 -6.73
CA LEU A 40 -13.96 11.42 -5.64
C LEU A 40 -12.56 11.12 -6.21
N THR A 41 -11.61 11.93 -5.78
CA THR A 41 -10.18 11.72 -5.99
C THR A 41 -9.45 12.03 -4.70
N ALA A 42 -8.28 11.44 -4.50
CA ALA A 42 -7.48 11.69 -3.31
C ALA A 42 -5.99 11.65 -3.60
N ASN A 43 -5.24 12.29 -2.72
CA ASN A 43 -3.82 12.00 -2.54
C ASN A 43 -3.63 11.36 -1.18
N TYR A 44 -2.61 10.53 -1.04
CA TYR A 44 -2.30 9.92 0.23
C TYR A 44 -0.81 9.82 0.49
N THR A 45 -0.46 9.76 1.77
CA THR A 45 0.86 9.37 2.28
C THR A 45 0.75 8.01 2.95
N LEU A 46 1.86 7.28 2.97
CA LEU A 46 2.02 6.01 3.64
C LEU A 46 3.24 6.08 4.55
N SER A 47 3.13 5.48 5.72
CA SER A 47 4.28 5.24 6.60
C SER A 47 4.10 3.94 7.36
N GLY A 48 5.19 3.29 7.71
CA GLY A 48 5.12 2.07 8.51
C GLY A 48 6.40 1.26 8.46
N THR A 49 6.26 -0.02 8.72
CA THR A 49 7.39 -0.94 8.78
C THR A 49 7.03 -2.27 8.14
N VAL A 50 8.05 -2.92 7.59
CA VAL A 50 8.01 -4.35 7.27
C VAL A 50 9.11 -5.04 8.04
N ASN A 51 8.79 -6.20 8.60
CA ASN A 51 9.76 -7.08 9.22
C ASN A 51 9.81 -8.38 8.42
N GLY A 52 10.89 -8.55 7.66
CA GLY A 52 11.06 -9.71 6.80
C GLY A 52 12.07 -9.50 5.69
N THR A 53 11.94 -10.35 4.67
CA THR A 53 12.66 -10.26 3.41
C THR A 53 11.79 -9.57 2.37
N CYS A 54 12.35 -9.37 1.19
CA CYS A 54 11.60 -8.92 0.03
C CYS A 54 10.48 -9.89 -0.42
N LEU A 55 10.59 -11.19 -0.13
CA LEU A 55 9.61 -12.19 -0.56
C LEU A 55 8.55 -12.47 0.49
N LEU A 56 8.92 -12.36 1.77
CA LEU A 56 8.11 -12.77 2.91
C LEU A 56 8.43 -11.91 4.12
N GLY A 57 7.39 -11.35 4.74
CA GLY A 57 7.48 -10.63 5.99
C GLY A 57 6.11 -10.29 6.55
N THR A 58 6.09 -9.52 7.62
CA THR A 58 4.88 -8.89 8.14
C THR A 58 4.99 -7.39 7.95
N ILE A 59 3.96 -6.78 7.39
CA ILE A 59 3.90 -5.34 7.13
C ILE A 59 2.83 -4.70 7.99
N THR A 60 3.13 -3.50 8.49
CA THR A 60 2.19 -2.60 9.13
C THR A 60 2.33 -1.24 8.47
N LEU A 61 1.25 -0.71 7.89
CA LEU A 61 1.22 0.61 7.26
C LEU A 61 0.07 1.44 7.81
N THR A 62 0.33 2.73 7.97
CA THR A 62 -0.68 3.76 8.14
C THR A 62 -0.73 4.57 6.85
N GLN A 63 -1.92 4.68 6.27
CA GLN A 63 -2.23 5.53 5.12
C GLN A 63 -3.06 6.71 5.58
N GLU A 64 -2.64 7.91 5.21
CA GLU A 64 -3.40 9.13 5.42
C GLU A 64 -3.88 9.63 4.07
N ILE A 65 -5.19 9.62 3.87
CA ILE A 65 -5.84 9.97 2.61
C ILE A 65 -6.47 11.36 2.77
N THR A 66 -6.21 12.25 1.82
CA THR A 66 -6.86 13.55 1.70
C THR A 66 -7.70 13.57 0.43
N TRP A 67 -9.01 13.66 0.61
CA TRP A 67 -9.99 13.66 -0.48
C TRP A 67 -10.19 15.05 -1.07
N ASN A 68 -10.58 15.12 -2.34
CA ASN A 68 -10.85 16.38 -3.04
C ASN A 68 -12.05 17.17 -2.49
N ASN A 69 -12.87 16.56 -1.65
CA ASN A 69 -13.97 17.22 -0.95
C ASN A 69 -13.56 17.84 0.40
N GLY A 70 -12.26 17.84 0.72
CA GLY A 70 -11.72 18.40 1.96
C GLY A 70 -11.78 17.46 3.17
N GLN A 71 -12.37 16.27 3.03
CA GLN A 71 -12.35 15.26 4.08
C GLN A 71 -11.05 14.47 4.07
N SER A 72 -10.78 13.75 5.16
CA SER A 72 -9.64 12.84 5.28
C SER A 72 -10.08 11.45 5.73
N SER A 73 -9.22 10.46 5.51
CA SER A 73 -9.34 9.12 6.07
C SER A 73 -7.99 8.64 6.59
N THR A 74 -7.98 7.88 7.68
CA THR A 74 -6.80 7.15 8.13
C THR A 74 -7.07 5.66 8.02
N VAL A 75 -6.23 4.94 7.27
CA VAL A 75 -6.34 3.50 7.07
C VAL A 75 -5.13 2.84 7.72
N THR A 76 -5.37 1.77 8.48
CA THR A 76 -4.29 0.92 8.99
C THR A 76 -4.34 -0.41 8.28
N PHE A 77 -3.23 -0.78 7.67
CA PHE A 77 -3.01 -2.08 7.07
C PHE A 77 -2.08 -2.90 7.95
N SER A 78 -2.40 -4.17 8.15
CA SER A 78 -1.49 -5.12 8.78
C SER A 78 -1.68 -6.49 8.17
N GLY A 79 -0.59 -7.21 7.96
CA GLY A 79 -0.68 -8.55 7.38
C GLY A 79 0.63 -9.05 6.80
N PRO A 80 0.59 -10.19 6.11
CA PRO A 80 1.77 -10.71 5.43
C PRO A 80 2.13 -9.80 4.24
N SER A 81 3.40 -9.39 4.17
CA SER A 81 4.01 -8.85 2.96
C SER A 81 4.61 -10.00 2.18
N VAL A 82 3.90 -10.44 1.16
CA VAL A 82 4.37 -11.50 0.27
C VAL A 82 4.68 -10.87 -1.08
N GLY A 83 5.92 -10.98 -1.56
CA GLY A 83 6.35 -10.51 -2.89
C GLY A 83 5.73 -11.30 -4.06
N VAL A 84 4.67 -12.08 -3.81
CA VAL A 84 4.00 -12.93 -4.78
C VAL A 84 2.86 -12.16 -5.44
N VAL A 85 2.74 -12.32 -6.76
CA VAL A 85 1.69 -11.74 -7.61
C VAL A 85 0.31 -12.17 -7.13
N GLY A 86 -0.62 -11.22 -7.08
CA GLY A 86 -2.01 -11.47 -6.69
C GLY A 86 -2.30 -11.34 -5.19
N ASN A 87 -1.30 -11.03 -4.37
CA ASN A 87 -1.55 -10.72 -2.96
C ASN A 87 -2.24 -9.35 -2.80
N VAL A 88 -3.16 -9.31 -1.84
CA VAL A 88 -3.90 -8.13 -1.43
C VAL A 88 -3.57 -7.85 0.02
N LEU A 89 -3.19 -6.62 0.31
CA LEU A 89 -3.07 -6.13 1.67
C LEU A 89 -4.44 -5.59 2.10
N VAL A 90 -4.97 -6.10 3.20
CA VAL A 90 -6.26 -5.66 3.74
C VAL A 90 -6.01 -4.78 4.95
N GLY A 91 -6.71 -3.67 5.01
CA GLY A 91 -6.70 -2.73 6.13
C GLY A 91 -8.10 -2.29 6.51
N THR A 92 -8.17 -1.47 7.55
CA THR A 92 -9.42 -0.91 8.04
C THR A 92 -9.29 0.61 8.15
N VAL A 93 -10.33 1.32 7.72
CA VAL A 93 -10.43 2.77 7.91
C VAL A 93 -10.70 3.05 9.39
N GLN A 94 -9.69 3.55 10.09
CA GLN A 94 -9.74 3.83 11.53
C GLN A 94 -10.52 5.11 11.84
N SER A 95 -10.44 6.11 10.96
CA SER A 95 -11.08 7.42 11.17
C SER A 95 -11.38 8.12 9.86
N GLY A 96 -12.32 9.08 9.91
CA GLY A 96 -12.63 9.98 8.81
C GLY A 96 -13.66 9.41 7.83
N LEU A 97 -13.59 9.85 6.57
CA LEU A 97 -14.49 9.37 5.53
C LEU A 97 -14.34 7.85 5.36
N PHE A 98 -15.46 7.13 5.29
CA PHE A 98 -15.51 5.66 5.22
C PHE A 98 -15.02 4.92 6.48
N GLN A 99 -14.98 5.58 7.65
CA GLN A 99 -14.63 4.92 8.91
C GLN A 99 -15.39 3.60 9.11
N GLY A 100 -14.66 2.56 9.54
CA GLY A 100 -15.18 1.21 9.73
C GLY A 100 -15.14 0.33 8.48
N ASN A 101 -14.95 0.88 7.28
CA ASN A 101 -14.82 0.08 6.07
C ASN A 101 -13.50 -0.69 6.04
N LEU A 102 -13.52 -1.85 5.37
CA LEU A 102 -12.32 -2.55 4.95
C LEU A 102 -11.77 -1.92 3.67
N VAL A 103 -10.45 -1.92 3.55
CA VAL A 103 -9.73 -1.43 2.38
C VAL A 103 -8.85 -2.55 1.85
N ALA A 104 -9.07 -2.94 0.60
CA ALA A 104 -8.23 -3.88 -0.11
C ALA A 104 -7.29 -3.14 -1.06
N LEU A 105 -5.98 -3.29 -0.85
CA LEU A 105 -4.92 -2.68 -1.64
C LEU A 105 -4.10 -3.77 -2.37
N PRO A 106 -3.94 -3.70 -3.70
CA PRO A 106 -3.07 -4.62 -4.42
C PRO A 106 -1.62 -4.44 -4.00
N ASN A 107 -0.89 -5.54 -3.87
CA ASN A 107 0.49 -5.49 -3.38
C ASN A 107 1.46 -4.90 -4.42
N VAL A 108 1.92 -3.67 -4.14
CA VAL A 108 2.87 -2.89 -4.97
C VAL A 108 4.23 -3.58 -5.13
N LEU A 109 4.68 -4.33 -4.12
CA LEU A 109 5.95 -5.07 -4.19
C LEU A 109 5.91 -6.13 -5.28
N ALA A 110 4.78 -6.82 -5.42
CA ALA A 110 4.62 -7.86 -6.44
C ALA A 110 4.72 -7.27 -7.87
N THR A 111 4.14 -6.09 -8.10
CA THR A 111 4.21 -5.38 -9.38
C THR A 111 5.65 -4.99 -9.73
N THR A 112 6.40 -4.47 -8.75
CA THR A 112 7.81 -4.11 -8.95
C THR A 112 8.68 -5.35 -9.20
N LEU A 113 8.47 -6.43 -8.45
CA LEU A 113 9.24 -7.67 -8.61
C LEU A 113 8.96 -8.39 -9.92
N LEU A 114 7.75 -8.28 -10.46
CA LEU A 114 7.45 -8.74 -11.82
C LEU A 114 8.26 -7.97 -12.87
N ALA A 115 8.36 -6.64 -12.72
CA ALA A 115 9.10 -5.80 -13.65
C ALA A 115 10.62 -5.93 -13.49
N ASN A 116 11.11 -6.14 -12.26
CA ASN A 116 12.53 -6.29 -11.95
C ASN A 116 12.74 -7.38 -10.88
N PRO A 117 12.81 -8.66 -11.28
CA PRO A 117 12.90 -9.79 -10.35
C PRO A 117 14.20 -9.82 -9.54
N THR A 118 15.24 -9.12 -10.01
CA THR A 118 16.54 -9.04 -9.34
C THR A 118 16.68 -7.87 -8.37
N ALA A 119 15.68 -6.98 -8.26
CA ALA A 119 15.80 -5.74 -7.49
C ALA A 119 16.16 -5.97 -6.01
N CYS A 120 15.72 -7.09 -5.44
CA CYS A 120 15.99 -7.44 -4.04
C CYS A 120 17.32 -8.14 -3.79
N ALA A 121 17.99 -8.60 -4.86
CA ALA A 121 19.35 -9.15 -4.81
C ALA A 121 20.42 -8.08 -5.08
N ALA A 122 20.02 -6.87 -5.49
CA ALA A 122 20.93 -5.78 -5.76
C ALA A 122 21.69 -5.34 -4.48
N PRO A 123 22.92 -4.82 -4.60
CA PRO A 123 23.62 -4.21 -3.47
C PRO A 123 22.76 -3.13 -2.80
N GLY A 124 22.50 -3.28 -1.50
CA GLY A 124 21.63 -2.38 -0.74
C GLY A 124 20.13 -2.66 -0.83
N GLY A 125 19.72 -3.73 -1.52
CA GLY A 125 18.33 -4.19 -1.62
C GLY A 125 17.41 -3.28 -2.44
N LEU A 126 16.12 -3.65 -2.50
CA LEU A 126 15.07 -2.86 -3.13
C LEU A 126 14.78 -1.63 -2.27
N LYS A 127 15.15 -0.44 -2.77
CA LYS A 127 14.96 0.84 -2.09
C LYS A 127 13.66 1.55 -2.46
N GLN A 128 13.06 1.20 -3.59
CA GLN A 128 11.82 1.82 -4.05
C GLN A 128 10.99 0.82 -4.84
N ALA A 129 9.66 0.86 -4.66
CA ALA A 129 8.69 0.14 -5.46
C ALA A 129 7.64 1.11 -5.99
N GLN A 130 7.16 0.85 -7.20
CA GLN A 130 6.08 1.60 -7.82
C GLN A 130 5.02 0.64 -8.33
N GLY A 131 3.77 1.09 -8.32
CA GLY A 131 2.67 0.25 -8.74
C GLY A 131 1.42 1.05 -9.06
N THR A 132 0.59 0.42 -9.87
CA THR A 132 -0.74 0.90 -10.22
C THR A 132 -1.75 -0.19 -9.93
N GLY A 133 -2.95 0.16 -9.49
CA GLY A 133 -3.97 -0.83 -9.17
C GLY A 133 -5.35 -0.23 -8.89
N ALA A 134 -6.18 -0.98 -8.18
CA ALA A 134 -7.46 -0.52 -7.68
C ALA A 134 -7.51 -0.73 -6.17
N GLU A 135 -7.81 0.33 -5.43
CA GLU A 135 -8.07 0.25 -3.99
C GLU A 135 -9.58 0.17 -3.79
N VAL A 136 -10.04 -0.80 -3.00
CA VAL A 136 -11.48 -1.10 -2.84
C VAL A 136 -11.90 -0.92 -1.39
N PHE A 137 -12.84 -0.02 -1.17
CA PHE A 137 -13.46 0.25 0.13
C PHE A 137 -14.76 -0.53 0.24
N THR A 138 -14.86 -1.42 1.22
CA THR A 138 -16.03 -2.29 1.43
C THR A 138 -16.63 -2.03 2.82
N SER A 139 -17.93 -1.76 2.88
CA SER A 139 -18.65 -1.62 4.15
C SER A 139 -18.79 -2.99 4.82
N ILE A 140 -18.56 -3.02 6.14
CA ILE A 140 -18.85 -4.18 6.98
C ILE A 140 -20.25 -3.91 7.56
N LEU A 141 -21.27 -4.52 6.96
CA LEU A 141 -22.66 -4.47 7.45
C LEU A 141 -22.83 -5.38 8.67
#